data_AF-A0A965PVW6-F1
#
_entry.id   AF-A0A965PVW6-F1
#
_cell.length_a   1.000
_cell.length_b   1.000
_cell.length_c   1.000
_cell.angle_alpha   90.00
_cell.angle_beta   90.00
_cell.angle_gamma   90.00
#
_symmetry.space_group_name_H-M   'P 1'
#
loop_
_entity.id
_entity.type
_entity.pdbx_description
1 polymer ?
#
loop_
_entity_poly.entity_id
_entity_poly.type
_entity_poly.pdbx_seq_one_letter_code
_entity_poly.pdbx_strand_id
1 'polypeptide(L)'
;SSKIAPLLRAPDMGMRLETEFRWHGIRSCNMGLWRADFERVNGFDSTFQGWGHEDADLVLRMFHAGVRRKNGFFATEVFHLWHDEASRSRASANEGTVRQRMQSDIVWAPVGLQECRAVEDFEIVTFANW
;
A
#
# COMPACT_ATOMS: atom_id res chain seq x y z
N SER A 1 -13.68 18.96 -9.43
CA SER A 1 -13.90 18.41 -8.07
C SER A 1 -13.97 19.56 -7.08
N SER A 2 -14.87 19.51 -6.08
CA SER A 2 -14.90 20.52 -5.01
C SER A 2 -13.64 20.36 -4.16
N LYS A 3 -12.78 21.38 -4.14
CA LYS A 3 -11.56 21.42 -3.32
C LYS A 3 -11.85 21.57 -1.82
N ILE A 4 -13.11 21.73 -1.43
CA ILE A 4 -13.56 21.98 -0.05
C ILE A 4 -14.00 20.69 0.63
N ALA A 5 -14.46 19.68 -0.12
CA ALA A 5 -14.90 18.41 0.45
C ALA A 5 -13.86 17.73 1.38
N PRO A 6 -12.54 17.75 1.08
CA PRO A 6 -11.46 17.36 1.99
C PRO A 6 -11.44 17.99 3.39
N LEU A 7 -12.09 19.15 3.58
CA LEU A 7 -12.11 19.87 4.86
C LEU A 7 -13.24 19.42 5.79
N LEU A 8 -14.18 18.62 5.27
CA LEU A 8 -15.29 18.07 6.04
C LEU A 8 -14.86 16.73 6.64
N ARG A 9 -14.92 16.60 7.96
CA ARG A 9 -14.67 15.32 8.64
C ARG A 9 -15.96 14.53 8.78
N ALA A 10 -15.93 13.26 8.37
CA ALA A 10 -17.04 12.33 8.58
C ALA A 10 -16.75 11.43 9.79
N PRO A 11 -17.75 11.07 10.62
CA PRO A 11 -17.57 10.11 11.70
C PRO A 11 -17.21 8.74 11.15
N ASP A 12 -16.64 7.89 12.01
CA ASP A 12 -16.18 6.56 11.62
C ASP A 12 -17.33 5.60 11.32
N MET A 13 -17.82 5.66 10.08
CA MET A 13 -18.85 4.79 9.57
C MET A 13 -18.22 3.69 8.70
N GLY A 14 -18.80 2.48 8.74
CA GLY A 14 -18.35 1.30 7.97
C GLY A 14 -18.29 1.52 6.45
N MET A 15 -18.80 2.64 5.94
CA MET A 15 -18.74 3.06 4.53
C MET A 15 -17.31 3.28 4.01
N ARG A 16 -16.31 3.40 4.89
CA ARG A 16 -14.90 3.51 4.48
C ARG A 16 -14.20 2.17 4.35
N LEU A 17 -14.83 1.08 4.78
CA LEU A 17 -14.28 -0.27 4.69
C LEU A 17 -14.54 -0.84 3.30
N GLU A 18 -13.47 -1.26 2.64
CA GLU A 18 -13.56 -1.89 1.32
C GLU A 18 -13.81 -3.37 1.50
N THR A 19 -14.88 -3.86 0.88
CA THR A 19 -15.26 -5.27 1.01
C THR A 19 -14.56 -6.18 0.02
N GLU A 20 -14.24 -5.62 -1.14
CA GLU A 20 -13.57 -6.28 -2.25
C GLU A 20 -12.23 -5.61 -2.52
N PHE A 21 -11.32 -6.34 -3.18
CA PHE A 21 -10.10 -5.73 -3.66
C PHE A 21 -10.41 -4.73 -4.78
N ARG A 22 -10.03 -3.47 -4.56
CA ARG A 22 -10.09 -2.40 -5.55
C ARG A 22 -8.69 -1.86 -5.78
N TRP A 23 -8.14 -2.13 -6.95
CA TRP A 23 -6.82 -1.66 -7.35
C TRP A 23 -6.72 -0.13 -7.37
N HIS A 24 -7.68 0.53 -8.03
CA HIS A 24 -7.61 1.96 -8.29
C HIS A 24 -7.63 2.78 -6.99
N GLY A 25 -6.74 3.78 -6.92
CA GLY A 25 -6.67 4.72 -5.79
C GLY A 25 -5.78 4.26 -4.63
N ILE A 26 -5.14 3.09 -4.72
CA ILE A 26 -4.13 2.67 -3.75
C ILE A 26 -2.84 3.48 -3.96
N ARG A 27 -2.41 4.20 -2.92
CA ARG A 27 -1.09 4.83 -2.82
C ARG A 27 -0.59 4.74 -1.37
N SER A 28 0.69 4.47 -1.16
CA SER A 28 1.29 4.37 0.17
C SER A 28 1.72 5.72 0.77
N CYS A 29 1.60 6.83 0.03
CA CYS A 29 2.00 8.17 0.48
C CYS A 29 1.32 8.65 1.79
N ASN A 30 0.17 8.06 2.13
CA ASN A 30 -0.45 8.18 3.45
C ASN A 30 -1.21 6.89 3.78
N MET A 31 -0.47 5.88 4.23
CA MET A 31 -1.01 4.56 4.57
C MET A 31 -0.55 4.12 5.96
N GLY A 32 -1.49 3.66 6.78
CA GLY A 32 -1.23 3.00 8.06
C GLY A 32 -1.52 1.50 7.96
N LEU A 33 -0.68 0.68 8.59
CA LEU A 33 -0.78 -0.78 8.57
C LEU A 33 -0.25 -1.37 9.87
N TRP A 34 -0.85 -2.46 10.32
CA TRP A 34 -0.36 -3.19 11.48
C TRP A 34 0.95 -3.89 11.11
N ARG A 35 1.95 -3.79 12.00
CA ARG A 35 3.24 -4.46 11.83
C ARG A 35 3.09 -5.96 11.57
N ALA A 36 2.23 -6.63 12.33
CA ALA A 36 2.01 -8.08 12.19
C ALA A 36 1.48 -8.44 10.80
N ASP A 37 0.56 -7.63 10.23
CA ASP A 37 0.05 -7.85 8.88
C ASP A 37 1.10 -7.59 7.81
N PHE A 38 1.96 -6.58 7.99
CA PHE A 38 3.07 -6.29 7.09
C PHE A 38 4.10 -7.42 7.06
N GLU A 39 4.51 -7.90 8.24
CA GLU A 39 5.44 -9.02 8.37
C GLU A 39 4.83 -10.31 7.79
N ARG A 40 3.52 -10.52 7.97
CA ARG A 40 2.80 -11.69 7.47
C ARG A 40 2.75 -11.82 5.95
N VAL A 41 2.83 -10.70 5.22
CA VAL A 41 2.89 -10.69 3.76
C VAL A 41 4.31 -10.52 3.22
N ASN A 42 5.33 -10.52 4.10
CA ASN A 42 6.72 -10.22 3.77
C ASN A 42 6.97 -8.79 3.25
N GLY A 43 6.18 -7.82 3.70
CA GLY A 43 6.37 -6.41 3.33
C GLY A 43 6.20 -6.11 1.83
N PHE A 44 6.86 -5.05 1.36
CA PHE A 44 6.90 -4.71 -0.07
C PHE A 44 7.73 -5.71 -0.87
N ASP A 45 7.39 -5.90 -2.14
CA ASP A 45 8.13 -6.77 -3.05
C ASP A 45 9.20 -5.97 -3.81
N SER A 46 10.48 -6.19 -3.47
CA SER A 46 11.64 -5.53 -4.07
C SER A 46 11.89 -5.90 -5.54
N THR A 47 11.14 -6.88 -6.09
CA THR A 47 11.18 -7.17 -7.53
C THR A 47 10.48 -6.09 -8.36
N PHE A 48 9.62 -5.27 -7.74
CA PHE A 48 9.01 -4.11 -8.39
C PHE A 48 10.06 -3.01 -8.55
N GLN A 49 10.61 -2.89 -9.76
CA GLN A 49 11.62 -1.89 -10.08
C GLN A 49 11.06 -0.80 -10.98
N GLY A 50 11.42 0.46 -10.71
CA GLY A 50 10.92 1.61 -11.44
C GLY A 50 9.56 2.06 -10.94
N TRP A 51 8.78 2.71 -11.79
CA TRP A 51 7.60 3.45 -11.35
C TRP A 51 6.36 2.56 -11.21
N GLY A 52 5.81 2.52 -10.00
CA GLY A 52 4.41 2.21 -9.71
C GLY A 52 4.07 0.72 -9.53
N HIS A 53 2.85 0.54 -8.98
CA HIS A 53 2.15 -0.73 -8.72
C HIS A 53 2.68 -1.59 -7.57
N GLU A 54 3.78 -1.21 -6.92
CA GLU A 54 4.29 -1.82 -5.69
C GLU A 54 3.29 -1.70 -4.53
N ASP A 55 2.63 -0.55 -4.41
CA ASP A 55 1.60 -0.30 -3.39
C ASP A 55 0.37 -1.21 -3.61
N ALA A 56 -0.01 -1.37 -4.88
CA ALA A 56 -1.15 -2.19 -5.28
C ALA A 56 -0.88 -3.68 -4.99
N ASP A 57 0.33 -4.14 -5.27
CA ASP A 57 0.78 -5.49 -4.94
C ASP A 57 0.75 -5.76 -3.43
N LEU A 58 1.27 -4.84 -2.61
CA LEU A 58 1.24 -4.97 -1.15
C LEU A 58 -0.20 -5.11 -0.63
N VAL A 59 -1.10 -4.22 -1.07
CA VAL A 59 -2.50 -4.24 -0.63
C VAL A 59 -3.23 -5.48 -1.17
N LEU A 60 -2.91 -5.96 -2.37
CA LEU A 60 -3.46 -7.19 -2.94
C LEU A 60 -3.09 -8.39 -2.08
N ARG A 61 -1.81 -8.55 -1.74
CA ARG A 61 -1.34 -9.64 -0.89
C ARG A 61 -1.96 -9.57 0.50
N MET A 62 -2.07 -8.39 1.09
CA MET A 62 -2.79 -8.18 2.36
C MET A 62 -4.27 -8.56 2.26
N PHE A 63 -4.92 -8.25 1.14
CA PHE A 63 -6.30 -8.65 0.88
C PHE A 63 -6.47 -10.17 0.79
N HIS A 64 -5.60 -10.86 0.06
CA HIS A 64 -5.56 -12.34 0.04
C HIS A 64 -5.28 -12.93 1.42
N ALA A 65 -4.52 -12.22 2.25
CA ALA A 65 -4.29 -12.56 3.64
C ALA A 65 -5.51 -12.24 4.57
N GLY A 66 -6.64 -11.80 4.03
CA GLY A 66 -7.85 -11.47 4.79
C GLY A 66 -7.83 -10.10 5.47
N VAL A 67 -6.83 -9.25 5.22
CA VAL A 67 -6.81 -7.86 5.71
C VAL A 67 -7.73 -7.00 4.84
N ARG A 68 -8.47 -6.09 5.47
CA ARG A 68 -9.41 -5.21 4.77
C ARG A 68 -8.92 -3.77 4.81
N ARG A 69 -8.92 -3.14 3.63
CA ARG A 69 -8.51 -1.75 3.47
C ARG A 69 -9.62 -0.82 3.96
N LYS A 70 -9.25 0.20 4.74
CA LYS A 70 -10.12 1.30 5.13
C LYS A 70 -9.64 2.58 4.48
N ASN A 71 -10.51 3.25 3.72
CA ASN A 71 -10.20 4.52 3.06
C ASN A 71 -10.04 5.66 4.08
N GLY A 72 -9.05 6.53 3.85
CA GLY A 72 -8.80 7.74 4.64
C GLY A 72 -9.63 8.96 4.25
N PHE A 73 -10.57 8.83 3.30
CA PHE A 73 -11.44 9.93 2.88
C PHE A 73 -12.20 10.53 4.08
N PHE A 74 -12.27 11.86 4.13
CA PHE A 74 -12.89 12.67 5.18
C PHE A 74 -12.24 12.52 6.56
N ALA A 75 -10.94 12.19 6.60
CA ALA A 75 -10.21 11.96 7.85
C ALA A 75 -8.70 12.26 7.78
N THR A 76 -8.02 11.86 6.70
CA THR A 76 -6.55 11.93 6.59
C THR A 76 -6.11 12.52 5.25
N GLU A 77 -6.65 13.67 4.89
CA GLU A 77 -6.33 14.34 3.63
C GLU A 77 -4.90 14.87 3.60
N VAL A 78 -4.28 14.77 2.42
CA VAL A 78 -2.92 15.21 2.17
C VAL A 78 -2.89 16.19 1.00
N PHE A 79 -2.01 17.17 1.11
CA PHE A 79 -1.68 18.07 0.01
C PHE A 79 -0.43 17.55 -0.67
N HIS A 80 -0.53 17.29 -1.98
CA HIS A 80 0.64 16.97 -2.77
C HIS A 80 1.32 18.27 -3.19
N LEU A 81 2.60 18.42 -2.83
CA LEU A 81 3.41 19.52 -3.30
C LEU A 81 3.68 19.35 -4.80
N TRP A 82 3.68 20.45 -5.53
CA TRP A 82 3.89 20.41 -6.97
C TRP A 82 5.35 20.08 -7.29
N HIS A 83 5.55 19.11 -8.18
CA HIS A 83 6.83 18.75 -8.78
C HIS A 83 6.57 18.07 -10.13
N ASP A 84 7.61 17.96 -10.97
CA ASP A 84 7.52 17.22 -12.24
C ASP A 84 7.29 15.73 -12.00
N GLU A 85 6.42 15.12 -12.81
CA GLU A 85 6.11 13.70 -12.68
C GLU A 85 7.32 12.83 -13.02
N ALA A 86 7.54 11.79 -12.21
CA ALA A 86 8.56 10.79 -12.50
C ALA A 86 8.22 10.01 -13.78
N SER A 87 9.27 9.58 -14.50
CA SER A 87 9.10 8.78 -15.71
C SER A 87 8.34 7.48 -15.44
N ARG A 88 7.28 7.24 -16.20
CA ARG A 88 6.40 6.06 -16.09
C ARG A 88 6.82 4.90 -17.00
N SER A 89 8.05 4.93 -17.53
CA SER A 89 8.53 4.01 -18.56
C SER A 89 8.43 2.51 -18.20
N ARG A 90 8.45 2.17 -16.92
CA ARG A 90 8.33 0.78 -16.40
C ARG A 90 6.98 0.44 -15.77
N ALA A 91 6.01 1.37 -15.77
CA ALA A 91 4.70 1.16 -15.16
C ALA A 91 3.96 -0.05 -15.75
N SER A 92 4.08 -0.27 -17.06
CA SER A 92 3.39 -1.35 -17.77
C SER A 92 3.83 -2.76 -17.34
N ALA A 93 5.11 -2.95 -17.01
CA ALA A 93 5.62 -4.26 -16.57
C ALA A 93 5.08 -4.63 -15.19
N ASN A 94 5.14 -3.69 -14.24
CA ASN A 94 4.63 -3.89 -12.89
C ASN A 94 3.09 -4.04 -12.89
N GLU A 95 2.39 -3.33 -13.77
CA GLU A 95 0.96 -3.54 -13.98
C GLU A 95 0.66 -4.98 -14.42
N GLY A 96 1.42 -5.52 -15.39
CA GLY A 96 1.27 -6.92 -15.82
C GLY A 96 1.42 -7.90 -14.67
N THR A 97 2.43 -7.70 -13.81
CA THR A 97 2.66 -8.52 -12.61
C THR A 97 1.46 -8.50 -11.67
N VAL A 98 0.92 -7.31 -11.34
CA VAL A 98 -0.23 -7.23 -10.43
C VAL A 98 -1.49 -7.84 -11.06
N ARG A 99 -1.72 -7.68 -12.36
CA ARG A 99 -2.84 -8.33 -13.06
C ARG A 99 -2.78 -9.85 -12.98
N GLN A 100 -1.60 -10.42 -13.15
CA GLN A 100 -1.38 -11.86 -12.99
C GLN A 100 -1.64 -12.29 -11.54
N ARG A 101 -1.14 -11.53 -10.57
CA ARG A 101 -1.29 -11.84 -9.13
C ARG A 101 -2.73 -11.70 -8.64
N MET A 102 -3.55 -10.84 -9.24
CA MET A 102 -4.99 -10.77 -8.93
C MET A 102 -5.76 -12.04 -9.29
N GLN A 103 -5.18 -12.89 -10.14
CA GLN A 103 -5.77 -14.17 -10.55
C GLN A 103 -5.19 -15.35 -9.76
N SER A 104 -4.42 -15.08 -8.71
CA SER A 104 -3.80 -16.09 -7.84
C SER A 104 -4.12 -15.82 -6.38
N ASP A 105 -3.69 -16.74 -5.50
CA ASP A 105 -3.83 -16.61 -4.05
C ASP A 105 -2.53 -16.16 -3.37
N ILE A 106 -1.71 -15.35 -4.07
CA ILE A 106 -0.42 -14.91 -3.52
C ILE A 106 -0.62 -14.06 -2.26
N VAL A 107 0.06 -14.45 -1.19
CA VAL A 107 0.09 -13.70 0.09
C VAL A 107 1.50 -13.20 0.39
N TRP A 108 2.52 -13.91 -0.07
CA TRP A 108 3.92 -13.67 0.29
C TRP A 108 4.68 -12.96 -0.82
N ALA A 109 5.44 -11.90 -0.51
CA ALA A 109 6.36 -11.28 -1.47
C ALA A 109 7.56 -12.22 -1.75
N PRO A 110 7.91 -12.50 -3.03
CA PRO A 110 9.07 -13.33 -3.37
C PRO A 110 10.41 -12.80 -2.89
N VAL A 111 10.59 -11.47 -2.91
CA VAL A 111 11.76 -10.78 -2.35
C VAL A 111 11.24 -9.59 -1.56
N GLY A 112 11.22 -9.70 -0.24
CA GLY A 112 10.63 -8.68 0.62
C GLY A 112 11.40 -8.49 1.92
N LEU A 113 10.66 -8.24 3.00
CA LEU A 113 11.22 -7.84 4.28
C LEU A 113 12.23 -8.85 4.86
N GLN A 114 11.96 -10.15 4.75
CA GLN A 114 12.85 -11.19 5.27
C GLN A 114 14.18 -11.23 4.51
N GLU A 115 14.15 -11.08 3.19
CA GLU A 115 15.34 -11.06 2.35
C GLU A 115 16.17 -9.79 2.58
N CYS A 116 15.51 -8.65 2.88
CA CYS A 116 16.19 -7.41 3.25
C CYS A 116 16.84 -7.46 4.64
N ARG A 117 16.26 -8.20 5.60
CA ARG A 117 16.79 -8.32 6.97
C ARG A 117 18.12 -9.08 7.07
N ALA A 118 18.51 -9.80 6.02
CA ALA A 118 19.81 -10.47 5.93
C ALA A 118 20.96 -9.49 5.60
N VAL A 119 20.66 -8.22 5.29
CA VAL A 119 21.64 -7.16 5.08
C VAL A 119 21.85 -6.45 6.42
N GLU A 120 23.07 -6.44 6.96
CA GLU A 120 23.44 -6.20 8.37
C GLU A 120 23.09 -4.82 8.99
N ASP A 121 22.37 -3.92 8.30
CA ASP A 121 22.13 -2.53 8.73
C ASP A 121 20.64 -2.19 8.98
N PHE A 122 19.84 -3.10 9.55
CA PHE A 122 18.42 -2.79 9.87
C PHE A 122 18.17 -2.63 11.37
N GLU A 123 18.00 -1.39 11.82
CA GLU A 123 17.64 -1.08 13.21
C GLU A 123 16.11 -0.98 13.37
N ILE A 124 15.50 -1.89 14.13
CA ILE A 124 14.08 -1.80 14.50
C ILE A 124 13.96 -1.00 15.80
N VAL A 125 13.72 0.30 15.68
CA VAL A 125 13.42 1.15 16.84
C VAL A 125 11.92 1.08 17.15
N THR A 126 11.57 0.44 18.26
CA THR A 126 10.18 0.43 18.76
C THR A 126 10.05 1.51 19.82
N PHE A 127 9.28 2.57 19.53
CA PHE A 127 8.88 3.53 20.55
C PHE A 127 7.73 2.91 21.35
N ALA A 128 8.06 2.35 22.51
CA ALA A 128 7.05 2.03 23.51
C ALA A 128 6.50 3.37 24.04
N ASN A 129 5.17 3.46 24.13
CA ASN A 129 4.35 4.56 24.68
C ASN A 129 3.78 5.53 23.63
N TRP A 130 2.53 5.24 23.24
CA TRP A 130 1.52 6.22 22.87
C TRP A 130 0.33 6.01 23.81
#